data_AF-C0H691-F1
#
_entry.id   AF-C0H691-F1
#
_cell.length_a   1.000
_cell.length_b   1.000
_cell.length_c   1.000
_cell.angle_alpha   90.00
_cell.angle_beta   90.00
_cell.angle_gamma   90.00
#
_symmetry.space_group_name_H-M   'P 1'
#
loop_
_entity.id
_entity.type
_entity.pdbx_description
1 polymer ?
#
loop_
_entity_poly.entity_id
_entity_poly.type
_entity_poly.pdbx_seq_one_letter_code
_entity_poly.pdbx_strand_id
1 'polypeptide(L)' 'MRSQHVLILLLGLVCASQVLGKHLTKVKAKALHYDKRGDCDWPTGVCFYIHDPCPPGLRRCPQHDDGCYLPTNHCCCYP' A
#
# COMPACT_ATOMS: atom_id res chain seq x y z
N MET A 1 -35.22 -32.63 -20.67
CA MET A 1 -34.41 -31.59 -21.37
C MET A 1 -34.17 -30.31 -20.56
N ARG A 2 -34.92 -30.00 -19.47
CA ARG A 2 -34.70 -28.77 -18.67
C ARG A 2 -33.41 -28.73 -17.84
N SER A 3 -32.89 -29.88 -17.39
CA SER A 3 -31.75 -29.95 -16.47
C SER A 3 -30.40 -29.59 -17.13
N GLN A 4 -30.21 -29.90 -18.42
CA GLN A 4 -28.96 -29.61 -19.13
C GLN A 4 -28.74 -28.11 -19.34
N HIS A 5 -29.80 -27.34 -19.62
CA HIS A 5 -29.70 -25.89 -19.78
C HIS A 5 -29.32 -25.20 -18.47
N VAL A 6 -29.80 -25.70 -17.34
CA VAL A 6 -29.43 -25.18 -16.01
C VAL A 6 -27.95 -25.44 -15.73
N LEU A 7 -27.44 -26.62 -16.08
CA LEU A 7 -26.03 -26.96 -15.89
C LEU A 7 -25.11 -26.07 -16.74
N ILE A 8 -25.49 -25.79 -17.99
CA ILE A 8 -24.74 -24.91 -18.90
C ILE A 8 -24.73 -23.47 -18.38
N LEU A 9 -25.87 -22.97 -17.89
CA LEU A 9 -25.98 -21.63 -17.27
C LEU A 9 -25.11 -21.50 -16.02
N LEU A 10 -25.10 -22.53 -15.15
CA LEU A 10 -24.27 -22.55 -13.95
C LEU A 10 -22.77 -22.56 -14.28
N LEU A 11 -22.35 -23.38 -15.26
CA LEU A 11 -20.97 -23.42 -15.73
C LEU A 11 -20.52 -22.08 -16.32
N GLY A 12 -21.37 -21.42 -17.10
CA GLY A 12 -21.10 -20.09 -17.65
C GLY A 12 -20.91 -19.02 -16.56
N LEU A 13 -21.74 -19.04 -15.52
CA LEU A 13 -21.65 -18.11 -14.38
C LEU A 13 -20.35 -18.32 -13.59
N VAL A 14 -19.99 -19.58 -13.31
CA VAL A 14 -18.75 -19.93 -12.59
C VAL A 14 -17.50 -19.50 -13.37
N CYS A 15 -17.50 -19.64 -14.70
CA CYS A 15 -16.41 -19.16 -15.56
C CYS A 15 -16.30 -17.63 -15.55
N ALA A 16 -17.42 -16.90 -15.59
CA ALA A 16 -17.42 -15.44 -15.52
C ALA A 16 -16.87 -14.92 -14.18
N SER A 17 -17.19 -15.59 -13.07
CA SER A 17 -16.67 -15.23 -11.73
C SER A 17 -15.15 -15.46 -11.60
N GLN A 18 -14.61 -16.50 -12.25
CA GLN A 18 -13.18 -16.80 -12.19
C GLN A 18 -12.31 -15.83 -13.00
N VAL A 19 -12.84 -15.28 -14.10
CA VAL A 19 -12.16 -14.25 -14.90
C VAL A 19 -12.18 -12.90 -14.18
N LEU A 20 -13.31 -12.54 -13.55
CA LEU A 20 -13.43 -11.28 -12.83
C LEU A 20 -12.62 -11.27 -11.51
N GLY A 21 -12.46 -12.44 -10.87
CA GLY A 21 -11.74 -12.57 -9.60
C GLY A 21 -10.22 -12.36 -9.68
N LYS A 22 -9.60 -12.54 -10.86
CA LYS A 22 -8.13 -12.51 -11.02
C LYS A 22 -7.55 -11.12 -11.28
N HIS A 23 -8.36 -10.17 -11.75
CA HIS A 23 -7.88 -8.80 -12.03
C HIS A 23 -7.99 -7.87 -10.79
N LEU A 24 -8.86 -8.21 -9.83
CA LEU A 24 -9.08 -7.41 -8.61
C LEU A 24 -8.18 -7.83 -7.43
N THR A 25 -7.56 -9.01 -7.46
CA THR A 25 -6.67 -9.48 -6.37
C THR A 25 -5.25 -8.93 -6.46
N LYS A 26 -4.82 -8.38 -7.61
CA LYS A 26 -3.44 -7.91 -7.80
C LYS A 26 -3.26 -6.40 -7.57
N VAL A 27 -4.34 -5.64 -7.55
CA VAL A 27 -4.31 -4.18 -7.30
C VAL A 27 -4.59 -3.84 -5.82
N LYS A 28 -5.07 -4.82 -5.02
CA LYS A 28 -5.41 -4.62 -3.61
C LYS A 28 -4.34 -5.09 -2.61
N ALA A 29 -3.11 -5.33 -3.07
CA ALA A 29 -1.95 -5.65 -2.23
C ALA A 29 -0.97 -4.46 -2.03
N LYS A 30 -1.37 -3.24 -2.42
CA LYS A 30 -0.60 -2.00 -2.22
C LYS A 30 -1.43 -0.85 -1.60
N ALA A 31 -2.53 -1.17 -0.94
CA ALA A 31 -3.08 -0.33 0.12
C ALA A 31 -2.45 -0.85 1.44
N LEU A 32 -1.24 -0.40 1.80
CA LEU A 32 -1.07 0.72 2.74
C LEU A 32 -2.01 0.60 3.94
N HIS A 33 -1.85 -0.47 4.75
CA HIS A 33 -2.47 -0.58 6.07
C HIS A 33 -1.63 -1.44 7.03
N TYR A 34 -0.31 -1.27 7.01
CA TYR A 34 0.47 -1.52 8.22
C TYR A 34 0.48 -0.19 8.97
N ASP A 35 -0.51 -0.01 9.84
CA ASP A 35 -0.63 1.11 10.78
C ASP A 35 0.46 1.01 11.86
N LYS A 36 1.72 1.05 11.44
CA LYS A 36 2.75 1.68 12.23
C LYS A 36 2.85 3.06 11.63
N ARG A 37 2.08 4.01 12.17
CA ARG A 37 2.41 5.42 12.02
C ARG A 37 3.87 5.53 12.39
N GLY A 38 4.70 5.77 11.39
CA GLY A 38 6.12 5.93 11.61
C GLY A 38 6.31 7.01 12.66
N ASP A 39 7.30 6.88 13.53
CA ASP A 39 7.64 8.00 14.42
C ASP A 39 7.92 9.28 13.59
N CYS A 40 8.31 9.09 12.33
CA CYS A 40 8.44 10.10 11.28
C CYS A 40 7.21 10.28 10.36
N ASP A 41 5.99 10.19 10.89
CA ASP A 41 4.81 10.65 10.16
C ASP A 41 4.31 11.96 10.76
N TRP A 42 3.60 12.73 9.93
CA TRP A 42 2.96 13.97 10.35
C TRP A 42 2.19 13.78 11.67
N PRO A 43 2.32 14.66 12.67
CA PRO A 43 2.95 15.99 12.63
C PRO A 43 4.44 16.03 12.99
N THR A 44 5.08 14.92 13.32
CA THR A 44 6.47 14.89 13.83
C THR A 44 7.47 15.29 12.75
N GLY A 45 7.30 14.74 11.55
CA GLY A 45 8.20 14.97 10.44
C GLY A 45 7.65 14.43 9.12
N VAL A 46 8.55 14.33 8.15
CA VAL A 46 8.29 13.80 6.81
C VAL A 46 9.47 12.95 6.36
N CYS A 47 9.17 11.81 5.74
CA CYS A 47 10.19 10.93 5.20
C CYS A 47 10.70 11.43 3.83
N PHE A 48 12.02 11.61 3.74
CA PHE A 48 12.73 11.96 2.49
C PHE A 48 13.67 10.83 2.08
N TYR A 49 14.01 10.75 0.79
CA TYR A 49 14.96 9.76 0.31
C TYR A 49 16.34 9.95 0.97
N ILE A 50 17.06 8.87 1.31
CA ILE A 50 18.29 8.90 2.12
C ILE A 50 19.37 9.88 1.61
N HIS A 51 19.41 10.13 0.31
CA HIS A 51 20.37 11.02 -0.34
C HIS A 51 19.86 12.45 -0.58
N ASP A 52 18.57 12.69 -0.39
CA ASP A 52 18.00 14.02 -0.55
C ASP A 52 18.22 14.85 0.73
N PRO A 53 18.46 16.16 0.63
CA PRO A 53 18.48 17.00 1.81
C PRO A 53 17.06 17.18 2.38
N CYS A 54 16.97 17.46 3.68
CA CYS A 54 15.70 17.89 4.25
C CYS A 54 15.23 19.20 3.61
N PRO A 55 13.90 19.37 3.40
CA PRO A 55 13.35 20.61 2.89
C PRO A 55 13.62 21.77 3.86
N PRO A 56 13.62 23.03 3.38
CA PRO A 56 13.79 24.21 4.24
C PRO A 56 12.80 24.23 5.40
N GLY A 57 13.31 24.47 6.62
CA GLY A 57 12.51 24.49 7.85
C GLY A 57 12.44 23.16 8.59
N LEU A 58 13.02 22.08 8.05
CA LEU A 58 13.16 20.79 8.72
C LEU A 58 14.62 20.38 8.90
N ARG A 59 14.88 19.51 9.88
CA ARG A 59 16.20 18.98 10.23
C ARG A 59 16.18 17.46 10.23
N ARG A 60 17.33 16.85 9.94
CA ARG A 60 17.50 15.39 10.00
C ARG A 60 17.31 14.90 11.44
N CYS A 61 16.52 13.84 11.60
CA CYS A 61 16.21 13.21 12.88
C CYS A 61 16.55 11.71 12.85
N PRO A 62 17.81 11.32 13.07
CA PRO A 62 18.22 9.92 13.00
C PRO A 62 17.45 9.02 13.97
N GLN A 63 16.97 9.57 15.09
CA GLN A 63 16.18 8.84 16.09
C GLN A 63 14.80 8.37 15.58
N HIS A 64 14.33 8.86 14.44
CA HIS A 64 13.04 8.52 13.84
C HIS A 64 13.18 7.94 12.42
N ASP A 65 14.40 7.66 11.95
CA ASP A 65 14.63 7.12 10.60
C ASP A 65 13.95 5.75 10.40
N ASP A 66 13.84 4.96 11.48
CA ASP A 66 13.11 3.69 11.52
C ASP A 66 11.58 3.85 11.42
N GLY A 67 11.08 5.08 11.58
CA GLY A 67 9.70 5.45 11.33
C GLY A 67 9.35 5.46 9.84
N CYS A 68 10.32 5.58 8.94
CA CYS A 68 10.01 5.64 7.52
C CYS A 68 9.66 4.25 6.94
N TYR A 69 8.57 4.19 6.16
CA TYR A 69 8.10 2.95 5.55
C TYR A 69 9.16 2.26 4.67
N LEU A 70 9.99 3.06 3.98
CA LEU A 70 11.08 2.56 3.16
C LEU A 70 12.41 2.68 3.92
N PRO A 71 13.22 1.62 3.98
CA PRO A 71 14.54 1.68 4.62
C PRO A 71 15.54 2.57 3.87
N THR A 72 15.19 2.97 2.65
CA THR A 72 15.95 3.94 1.84
C THR A 72 15.54 5.39 2.12
N ASN A 73 14.67 5.61 3.09
CA ASN A 73 14.22 6.94 3.49
C ASN A 73 14.77 7.28 4.87
N HIS A 74 14.67 8.55 5.18
CA HIS A 74 15.06 9.10 6.45
C HIS A 74 14.09 10.15 6.94
N CYS A 75 14.15 10.46 8.21
CA CYS A 75 13.24 11.40 8.82
C CYS A 75 13.76 12.82 8.84
N CYS A 76 12.95 13.76 8.34
CA CYS A 76 13.13 15.19 8.53
C CYS A 76 12.04 15.72 9.47
N CYS A 77 12.40 16.22 10.66
CA CYS A 77 11.44 16.80 11.61
C CYS A 77 11.47 18.31 11.63
N TYR A 78 10.42 18.90 12.19
CA TYR A 78 10.46 20.28 12.63
C TYR A 78 11.46 20.44 13.79
N PRO A 79 12.17 21.59 13.87
CA PRO A 79 13.12 21.89 14.94
C PRO A 79 12.48 22.01 16.32
#